data_AF-A0ABD5DWY0-F1
#
_entry.id   AF-A0ABD5DWY0-F1
#
_cell.length_a   1.000
_cell.length_b   1.000
_cell.length_c   1.000
_cell.angle_alpha   90.00
_cell.angle_beta   90.00
_cell.angle_gamma   90.00
#
_symmetry.space_group_name_H-M   'P 1'
#
loop_
_entity.id
_entity.type
_entity.pdbx_description
1 polymer ?
#
loop_
_entity_poly.entity_id
_entity_poly.type
_entity_poly.pdbx_seq_one_letter_code
_entity_poly.pdbx_strand_id
1 'polypeptide(L)' 'LWVLDTTTGQYLSRTVIFATGPITEAQIPRLEGLDTFTGEMFHSAKWNHDYELTGKRIAVIGTGASAIQFVPQIQPKAKE' A
#
# COMPACT_ATOMS: atom_id res chain seq x y z
N LEU A 1 21.30 -7.66 -27.65
CA LEU A 1 19.92 -7.31 -27.24
C LEU A 1 19.84 -7.56 -25.75
N TRP A 2 19.17 -6.69 -24.99
CA TRP A 2 18.69 -7.00 -23.65
C TRP A 2 17.66 -8.12 -23.73
N VAL A 3 17.75 -9.07 -22.79
CA VAL A 3 16.77 -10.14 -22.58
C VAL A 3 16.01 -9.80 -21.31
N LEU A 4 14.69 -9.70 -21.39
CA LEU A 4 13.82 -9.43 -20.26
C LEU A 4 12.94 -10.66 -20.02
N ASP A 5 13.11 -11.28 -18.87
CA ASP A 5 12.21 -12.34 -18.40
C ASP A 5 11.08 -11.70 -17.58
N THR A 6 9.84 -11.94 -17.99
CA THR A 6 8.64 -11.47 -17.28
C THR A 6 7.73 -12.65 -16.96
N THR A 7 6.71 -12.41 -16.15
CA THR A 7 5.68 -13.40 -15.84
C THR A 7 4.85 -13.84 -17.06
N THR A 8 4.93 -13.11 -18.18
CA THR A 8 4.21 -13.42 -19.43
C THR A 8 5.14 -13.97 -20.53
N GLY A 9 6.42 -14.17 -20.23
CA GLY A 9 7.40 -14.72 -21.17
C GLY A 9 8.61 -13.80 -21.37
N GLN A 10 9.36 -14.07 -22.43
CA GLN A 10 10.64 -13.43 -22.70
C GLN A 10 10.54 -12.39 -23.82
N TYR A 11 11.19 -11.24 -23.61
CA TYR A 11 11.25 -10.14 -24.57
C TYR A 11 12.70 -9.78 -24.89
N LEU A 12 12.96 -9.41 -26.16
CA LEU A 12 14.27 -8.94 -26.63
C LEU A 12 14.18 -7.47 -27.05
N SER A 13 15.11 -6.64 -26.59
CA SER A 13 15.17 -5.23 -26.99
C SER A 13 16.61 -4.75 -27.20
N ARG A 14 16.81 -3.69 -28.00
CA ARG A 14 18.12 -3.01 -28.08
C ARG A 14 18.35 -2.07 -26.90
N THR A 15 17.28 -1.49 -26.35
CA THR A 15 17.33 -0.50 -25.27
C THR A 15 16.22 -0.78 -24.26
N VAL A 16 16.52 -0.63 -22.97
CA VAL A 16 15.56 -0.77 -21.87
C VAL A 16 15.62 0.48 -21.01
N ILE A 17 14.45 1.02 -20.65
CA ILE A 17 14.32 2.18 -19.76
C ILE A 17 13.49 1.73 -18.56
N PHE A 18 14.09 1.74 -17.37
CA PHE A 18 13.39 1.44 -16.12
C PHE A 18 12.75 2.71 -15.57
N ALA A 19 11.42 2.80 -15.68
CA ALA A 19 10.60 3.91 -15.16
C ALA A 19 9.65 3.43 -14.04
N THR A 20 10.14 2.53 -13.17
CA THR A 20 9.33 1.82 -12.16
C THR A 20 9.06 2.64 -10.89
N GLY A 21 9.76 3.75 -10.70
CA GLY A 21 9.66 4.58 -9.49
C GLY A 21 10.34 3.95 -8.25
N PRO A 22 10.69 4.74 -7.23
CA PRO A 22 11.46 4.25 -6.07
C PRO A 22 10.61 3.71 -4.90
N ILE A 23 9.30 3.95 -4.86
CA ILE A 23 8.48 3.74 -3.64
C ILE A 23 7.15 3.03 -3.99
N THR A 24 7.23 1.77 -4.39
CA THR A 24 6.04 0.96 -4.74
C THR A 24 5.80 -0.18 -3.77
N GLU A 25 6.85 -0.71 -3.12
CA GLU A 25 6.73 -1.85 -2.22
C GLU A 25 6.27 -1.44 -0.81
N ALA A 26 5.17 -2.05 -0.37
CA ALA A 26 4.63 -1.85 0.97
C ALA A 26 5.61 -2.40 2.02
N GLN A 27 6.01 -1.56 2.99
CA GLN A 27 6.83 -1.97 4.12
C GLN A 27 5.94 -2.16 5.34
N ILE A 28 5.53 -3.41 5.59
CA ILE A 28 4.69 -3.74 6.74
C ILE A 28 5.57 -3.72 8.01
N PRO A 29 5.28 -2.88 9.01
CA PRO A 29 6.07 -2.84 10.23
C PRO A 29 5.90 -4.15 11.02
N ARG A 30 6.99 -4.62 11.63
CA ARG A 30 6.93 -5.72 12.60
C ARG A 30 6.48 -5.17 13.94
N LEU A 31 5.21 -5.37 14.26
CA LEU A 31 4.61 -4.99 15.53
C LEU A 31 4.27 -6.26 16.33
N GLU A 32 4.54 -6.25 17.63
CA GLU A 32 4.18 -7.34 18.53
C GLU A 32 2.64 -7.49 18.58
N GLY A 33 2.14 -8.71 18.43
CA GLY A 33 0.72 -9.02 18.43
C GLY A 33 -0.04 -8.65 17.14
N LEU A 34 0.64 -8.17 16.09
CA LEU A 34 0.00 -7.82 14.81
C LEU A 34 -0.73 -9.00 14.17
N ASP A 35 -0.16 -10.20 14.30
CA ASP A 35 -0.71 -11.46 13.83
C ASP A 35 -1.98 -11.90 14.58
N THR A 36 -2.19 -11.40 15.79
CA THR A 36 -3.37 -11.69 16.61
C THR A 36 -4.49 -10.66 16.43
N PHE A 37 -4.26 -9.59 15.67
CA PHE A 37 -5.28 -8.57 15.43
C PHE A 37 -6.40 -9.12 14.54
N THR A 38 -7.63 -9.09 15.05
CA THR A 38 -8.80 -9.68 14.37
C THR A 38 -9.58 -8.67 13.52
N GLY A 39 -9.15 -7.41 13.48
CA GLY A 39 -9.77 -6.38 12.64
C GLY A 39 -9.16 -6.34 11.24
N GLU A 40 -9.76 -5.55 10.36
CA GLU A 40 -9.22 -5.31 9.02
C GLU A 40 -7.92 -4.49 9.06
N MET A 41 -6.93 -4.87 8.27
CA MET A 41 -5.64 -4.18 8.13
C MET A 41 -5.17 -4.16 6.68
N PHE A 42 -4.71 -3.01 6.21
CA PHE A 42 -4.08 -2.86 4.90
C PHE A 42 -3.05 -1.71 4.91
N HIS A 43 -2.05 -1.78 4.03
CA HIS A 43 -1.07 -0.70 3.84
C HIS A 43 -1.61 0.32 2.83
N SER A 44 -1.28 1.60 2.98
CA SER A 44 -1.71 2.67 2.05
C SER A 44 -1.28 2.47 0.59
N ALA A 45 -0.33 1.56 0.33
CA ALA A 45 0.16 1.21 -1.01
C ALA A 45 -0.64 0.05 -1.64
N LYS A 46 -1.44 -0.66 -0.83
CA LYS A 46 -2.33 -1.76 -1.22
C LYS A 46 -3.70 -1.50 -0.60
N TRP A 47 -4.28 -0.34 -0.93
CA TRP A 47 -5.52 0.12 -0.33
C TRP A 47 -6.67 -0.86 -0.61
N ASN A 48 -7.41 -1.25 0.43
CA ASN A 48 -8.60 -2.09 0.28
C ASN A 48 -9.81 -1.18 -0.04
N HIS A 49 -10.18 -1.08 -1.32
CA HIS A 49 -11.27 -0.23 -1.78
C HIS A 49 -12.66 -0.78 -1.44
N ASP A 50 -12.77 -2.06 -1.08
CA ASP A 50 -14.03 -2.72 -0.77
C ASP A 50 -14.41 -2.62 0.72
N TYR A 51 -13.50 -2.10 1.56
CA TYR A 51 -13.72 -1.99 3.00
C TYR A 51 -14.35 -0.64 3.40
N GLU A 52 -15.56 -0.69 3.95
CA GLU A 52 -16.27 0.51 4.42
C GLU A 52 -15.77 1.00 5.78
N LEU A 53 -15.35 2.27 5.81
CA LEU A 53 -14.71 2.92 6.97
C LEU A 53 -15.71 3.64 7.89
N THR A 54 -16.93 3.88 7.44
CA THR A 54 -17.94 4.64 8.19
C THR A 54 -18.24 4.02 9.55
N GLY A 55 -18.13 4.82 10.61
CA GLY A 55 -18.39 4.42 11.99
C GLY A 55 -17.36 3.45 12.57
N LYS A 56 -16.22 3.23 11.92
CA LYS A 56 -15.15 2.37 12.42
C LYS A 56 -14.19 3.14 13.32
N ARG A 57 -13.62 2.46 14.31
CA ARG A 57 -12.43 2.94 15.03
C ARG A 57 -11.20 2.59 14.20
N ILE A 58 -10.41 3.59 13.84
CA ILE A 58 -9.31 3.45 12.89
C ILE A 58 -8.02 3.90 13.58
N ALA A 59 -6.96 3.11 13.45
CA ALA A 59 -5.60 3.48 13.82
C ALA A 59 -4.75 3.63 12.56
N VAL A 60 -3.91 4.66 12.51
CA VAL A 60 -2.99 4.91 11.40
C VAL A 60 -1.56 4.87 11.93
N ILE A 61 -0.75 3.98 11.36
CA ILE A 61 0.66 3.82 11.72
C ILE A 61 1.51 4.56 10.68
N GLY A 62 2.11 5.67 11.09
CA GLY A 62 2.94 6.55 10.24
C GLY A 62 2.30 7.91 9.97
N THR A 63 3.14 8.94 9.89
CA THR A 63 2.74 10.36 9.72
C THR A 63 3.35 11.00 8.48
N GLY A 64 3.86 10.20 7.54
CA GLY A 64 4.48 10.67 6.29
C GLY A 64 3.47 11.20 5.27
N ALA A 65 3.97 11.52 4.07
CA ALA A 65 3.19 12.15 2.99
C ALA A 65 1.88 11.41 2.67
N SER A 66 1.90 10.08 2.62
CA SER A 66 0.67 9.29 2.38
C SER A 66 -0.39 9.54 3.44
N ALA A 67 -0.02 9.51 4.73
CA ALA A 67 -0.96 9.73 5.83
C ALA A 67 -1.54 11.15 5.77
N ILE A 68 -0.71 12.15 5.51
CA ILE A 68 -1.17 13.54 5.33
C ILE A 68 -2.23 13.65 4.23
N GLN A 69 -2.12 12.86 3.16
CA GLN A 69 -3.08 12.88 2.06
C GLN A 69 -4.39 12.16 2.40
N PHE A 70 -4.34 10.94 2.97
CA PHE A 70 -5.56 10.14 3.16
C PHE A 70 -6.25 10.36 4.51
N VAL A 71 -5.53 10.68 5.59
CA VAL A 71 -6.12 10.82 6.93
C VAL A 71 -7.24 11.86 6.97
N PRO A 72 -7.08 13.07 6.38
CA PRO A 72 -8.16 14.05 6.33
C PRO A 72 -9.41 13.58 5.59
N GLN A 73 -9.25 12.65 4.64
CA GLN A 73 -10.37 12.11 3.85
C GLN A 73 -11.15 11.03 4.59
N ILE A 74 -10.48 10.26 5.46
CA ILE A 74 -11.13 9.19 6.23
C ILE A 74 -11.64 9.64 7.60
N GLN A 75 -11.05 10.69 8.18
CA GLN A 75 -11.42 11.18 9.52
C GLN A 75 -12.92 11.50 9.65
N PRO A 76 -13.59 12.15 8.67
CA PRO A 76 -15.03 12.41 8.76
C PRO A 76 -15.91 11.14 8.76
N LYS A 77 -15.35 10.00 8.32
CA LYS A 77 -16.04 8.70 8.31
C LYS A 77 -15.77 7.90 9.58
N ALA A 78 -14.67 8.18 10.28
CA ALA A 78 -14.28 7.45 11.47
C ALA A 78 -15.30 7.65 12.60
N LYS A 79 -15.38 6.68 13.51
CA LYS A 79 -16.11 6.83 14.77
C LYS A 79 -15.45 7.90 15.63
N GLU A 80 -16.26 8.76 16.24
CA GLU A 80 -15.85 9.66 17.32
C GLU A 80 -15.36 8.90 18.56
#